data_AF-A0A1X0NF34-F1
#
_entry.id   AF-A0A1X0NF34-F1
#
_cell.length_a   1.000
_cell.length_b   1.000
_cell.length_c   1.000
_cell.angle_alpha   90.00
_cell.angle_beta   90.00
_cell.angle_gamma   90.00
#
_symmetry.space_group_name_H-M   'P 1'
#
loop_
_entity.id
_entity.type
_entity.pdbx_description
1 polymer ?
#
loop_
_entity_poly.entity_id
_entity_poly.type
_entity_poly.pdbx_seq_one_letter_code
_entity_poly.pdbx_strand_id
1 'polypeptide(L)'
;MFDQLRRVVYLLVLLQFCACVVRATDGSGGEAPVEAVVERTEHDEMVAAENVTAAWIEKAYELLVQGRVCMTVWDGAVDSLNGSSQLVETRAEEVKDFVKMATAEEVKKLEEMVLEVGKEVNTTKSSIPYVRRAGVLCEGPQESLEDAENRFNQSVRSYLNEKAAKTNRTYWTLEKELLAEKSNKTYGKVVAVTGRYKELRGRSHVIEFHVQRRVEAAKQSMKEAKNKLVAIKVGEPIEKKGEDIKKIEDQIQQIEKTIEEIVKDVGARKRRKDPKANAMDGKVKNAVDEAKKQIATEREEDEKKLAEEVKAEREREAEDRRKQEQAQREREAEERRAQEQAQRDREAEERRAQEQAQRDREAEERRAQEQAQRDREAEERRAQEQAQRDREAEERRAQEKAQKEEEVREKKDKEEQQRRVAEEAKRAAEKVTKKKDGSSPALVHSPLLLILLCLLGCTLVC
;
A
#
# COMPACT_ATOMS: atom_id res chain seq x y z
N MET A 1 -7.64 -78.98 -34.39
CA MET A 1 -7.82 -78.86 -32.92
C MET A 1 -6.82 -77.87 -32.30
N PHE A 2 -5.50 -78.07 -32.45
CA PHE A 2 -4.47 -77.21 -31.84
C PHE A 2 -4.57 -75.69 -32.13
N ASP A 3 -5.02 -75.26 -33.31
CA ASP A 3 -5.11 -73.82 -33.61
C ASP A 3 -6.25 -73.09 -32.89
N GLN A 4 -7.30 -73.81 -32.45
CA GLN A 4 -8.32 -73.23 -31.56
C GLN A 4 -7.73 -73.00 -30.16
N LEU A 5 -6.97 -73.95 -29.62
CA LEU A 5 -6.23 -73.80 -28.37
C LEU A 5 -5.27 -72.60 -28.41
N ARG A 6 -4.51 -72.42 -29.50
CA ARG A 6 -3.63 -71.27 -29.69
C ARG A 6 -4.39 -69.94 -29.64
N ARG A 7 -5.54 -69.83 -30.33
CA ARG A 7 -6.38 -68.61 -30.32
C ARG A 7 -6.96 -68.31 -28.93
N VAL A 8 -7.37 -69.33 -28.19
CA VAL A 8 -7.85 -69.18 -26.79
C VAL A 8 -6.73 -68.70 -25.87
N VAL A 9 -5.50 -69.23 -26.00
CA VAL A 9 -4.35 -68.78 -25.21
C VAL A 9 -4.01 -67.31 -25.50
N TYR A 10 -3.98 -66.87 -26.76
CA TYR A 10 -3.75 -65.45 -27.08
C TYR A 10 -4.86 -64.53 -26.54
N LEU A 11 -6.13 -64.97 -26.58
CA LEU A 11 -7.24 -64.24 -25.98
C LEU A 11 -7.10 -64.13 -24.45
N LEU A 12 -6.70 -65.20 -23.76
CA LEU A 12 -6.47 -65.20 -22.31
C LEU A 12 -5.30 -64.28 -21.92
N VAL A 13 -4.19 -64.29 -22.67
CA VAL A 13 -3.05 -63.38 -22.45
C VAL A 13 -3.46 -61.92 -22.65
N LEU A 14 -4.24 -61.60 -23.70
CA LEU A 14 -4.79 -60.26 -23.91
C LEU A 14 -5.78 -59.84 -22.81
N LEU A 15 -6.66 -60.74 -22.37
CA LEU A 15 -7.57 -60.47 -21.25
C LEU A 15 -6.80 -60.22 -19.96
N GLN A 16 -5.73 -60.98 -19.70
CA GLN A 16 -4.91 -60.82 -18.51
C GLN A 16 -4.11 -59.51 -18.55
N PHE A 17 -3.57 -59.10 -19.71
CA PHE A 17 -2.98 -57.76 -19.87
C PHE A 17 -4.01 -56.65 -19.63
N CYS A 18 -5.22 -56.74 -20.19
CA CYS A 18 -6.28 -55.76 -19.94
C CYS A 18 -6.69 -55.73 -18.46
N ALA A 19 -6.83 -56.89 -17.81
CA ALA A 19 -7.16 -57.00 -16.40
C ALA A 19 -6.04 -56.46 -15.47
N CYS A 20 -4.77 -56.61 -15.85
CA CYS A 20 -3.64 -56.01 -15.12
C CYS A 20 -3.61 -54.48 -15.27
N VAL A 21 -3.94 -53.93 -16.45
CA VAL A 21 -4.05 -52.47 -16.64
C VAL A 21 -5.22 -51.88 -15.83
N VAL A 22 -6.37 -52.54 -15.78
CA VAL A 22 -7.52 -52.09 -14.98
C VAL A 22 -7.31 -52.30 -13.46
N ARG A 23 -6.54 -53.32 -13.04
CA ARG A 23 -6.19 -53.49 -11.62
C ARG A 23 -5.14 -52.51 -11.09
N ALA A 24 -4.55 -51.67 -11.94
CA ALA A 24 -3.66 -50.59 -11.50
C ALA A 24 -4.41 -49.39 -10.89
N THR A 25 -5.72 -49.24 -11.14
CA THR A 25 -6.54 -48.12 -10.61
C THR A 25 -7.32 -48.47 -9.35
N ASP A 26 -7.84 -49.69 -9.25
CA ASP A 26 -8.86 -50.06 -8.25
C ASP A 26 -8.34 -51.12 -7.24
N GLY A 27 -7.21 -50.80 -6.59
CA GLY A 27 -6.38 -51.75 -5.84
C GLY A 27 -6.45 -51.72 -4.31
N SER A 28 -7.35 -50.96 -3.68
CA SER A 28 -7.43 -50.85 -2.22
C SER A 28 -8.02 -52.11 -1.57
N GLY A 29 -7.17 -53.00 -1.04
CA GLY A 29 -7.64 -54.22 -0.37
C GLY A 29 -6.58 -55.25 0.04
N GLY A 30 -5.30 -55.02 -0.24
CA GLY A 30 -4.19 -55.74 0.38
C GLY A 30 -3.31 -54.76 1.15
N GLU A 31 -2.67 -55.23 2.23
CA GLU A 31 -1.64 -54.47 2.94
C GLU A 31 -0.42 -54.31 2.03
N ALA A 32 -0.37 -53.17 1.32
CA ALA A 32 0.87 -52.71 0.71
C ALA A 32 1.92 -52.54 1.82
N PRO A 33 3.22 -52.76 1.54
CA PRO A 33 4.24 -52.20 2.41
C PRO A 33 3.97 -50.70 2.55
N VAL A 34 4.12 -50.17 3.76
CA VAL A 34 3.93 -48.74 3.99
C VAL A 34 5.00 -48.00 3.19
N GLU A 35 4.65 -47.55 1.98
CA GLU A 35 5.37 -46.49 1.31
C GLU A 35 5.34 -45.32 2.27
N ALA A 36 6.49 -45.06 2.91
CA ALA A 36 6.63 -43.95 3.81
C ALA A 36 6.26 -42.71 3.02
N VAL A 37 5.15 -42.07 3.40
CA VAL A 37 4.78 -40.75 2.89
C VAL A 37 5.85 -39.81 3.45
N VAL A 38 6.95 -39.68 2.71
CA VAL A 38 8.00 -38.72 2.98
C VAL A 38 7.34 -37.36 2.78
N GLU A 39 6.94 -36.75 3.90
CA GLU A 39 6.43 -35.38 3.91
C GLU A 39 7.46 -34.51 3.21
N ARG A 40 7.11 -34.04 2.01
CA ARG A 40 7.97 -33.13 1.26
C ARG A 40 8.14 -31.88 2.10
N THR A 41 9.38 -31.49 2.35
CA THR A 41 9.62 -30.24 3.06
C THR A 41 9.16 -29.07 2.18
N GLU A 42 8.85 -27.93 2.80
CA GLU A 42 8.54 -26.70 2.03
C GLU A 42 9.66 -26.35 1.04
N HIS A 43 10.91 -26.74 1.34
CA HIS A 43 12.05 -26.59 0.45
C HIS A 43 11.93 -27.46 -0.81
N ASP A 44 11.57 -28.74 -0.67
CA ASP A 44 11.40 -29.67 -1.80
C ASP A 44 10.27 -29.22 -2.73
N GLU A 45 9.16 -28.71 -2.18
CA GLU A 45 8.07 -28.15 -2.95
C GLU A 45 8.49 -26.89 -3.74
N MET A 46 9.25 -26.00 -3.11
CA MET A 46 9.73 -24.77 -3.77
C MET A 46 10.78 -25.09 -4.85
N VAL A 47 11.71 -26.01 -4.62
CA VAL A 47 12.66 -26.47 -5.65
C VAL A 47 11.92 -27.16 -6.81
N ALA A 48 10.86 -27.92 -6.54
CA ALA A 48 10.01 -28.46 -7.61
C ALA A 48 9.30 -27.34 -8.41
N ALA A 49 8.77 -26.32 -7.73
CA ALA A 49 8.12 -25.18 -8.37
C ALA A 49 9.08 -24.34 -9.23
N GLU A 50 10.34 -24.17 -8.79
CA GLU A 50 11.40 -23.49 -9.56
C GLU A 50 11.75 -24.24 -10.84
N ASN A 51 11.93 -25.56 -10.75
CA ASN A 51 12.19 -26.41 -11.92
C ASN A 51 11.00 -26.42 -12.90
N VAL A 52 9.76 -26.47 -12.40
CA VAL A 52 8.55 -26.34 -13.23
C VAL A 52 8.46 -24.96 -13.89
N THR A 53 8.81 -23.90 -13.17
CA THR A 53 8.82 -22.52 -13.70
C THR A 53 9.86 -22.37 -14.80
N ALA A 54 11.09 -22.85 -14.59
CA ALA A 54 12.14 -22.82 -15.61
C ALA A 54 11.72 -23.59 -16.87
N ALA A 55 11.25 -24.84 -16.72
CA ALA A 55 10.77 -25.65 -17.85
C ALA A 55 9.56 -25.02 -18.57
N TRP A 56 8.68 -24.32 -17.85
CA TRP A 56 7.58 -23.56 -18.43
C TRP A 56 8.08 -22.35 -19.24
N ILE A 57 9.07 -21.59 -18.74
CA ILE A 57 9.69 -20.46 -19.47
C ILE A 57 10.30 -20.95 -20.78
N GLU A 58 11.10 -22.01 -20.74
CA GLU A 58 11.70 -22.63 -21.94
C GLU A 58 10.63 -22.93 -23.00
N LYS A 59 9.53 -23.59 -22.58
CA LYS A 59 8.46 -23.99 -23.49
C LYS A 59 7.64 -22.80 -24.00
N ALA A 60 7.38 -21.82 -23.14
CA ALA A 60 6.66 -20.60 -23.50
C ALA A 60 7.41 -19.82 -24.59
N TYR A 61 8.75 -19.74 -24.52
CA TYR A 61 9.55 -19.13 -25.59
C TYR A 61 9.40 -19.85 -26.93
N GLU A 62 9.51 -21.19 -26.99
CA GLU A 62 9.27 -21.94 -28.24
C GLU A 62 7.89 -21.65 -28.86
N LEU A 63 6.87 -21.56 -28.00
CA LEU A 63 5.48 -21.29 -28.40
C LEU A 63 5.27 -19.84 -28.84
N LEU A 64 5.95 -18.87 -28.21
CA LEU A 64 5.94 -17.46 -28.63
C LEU A 64 6.53 -17.26 -30.02
N VAL A 65 7.56 -18.01 -30.41
CA VAL A 65 8.09 -17.98 -31.79
C VAL A 65 7.13 -18.61 -32.79
N GLN A 66 6.60 -19.79 -32.49
CA GLN A 66 5.61 -20.46 -33.36
C GLN A 66 4.34 -19.61 -33.52
N GLY A 67 3.87 -19.01 -32.43
CA GLY A 67 2.77 -18.06 -32.40
C GLY A 67 3.01 -16.84 -33.27
N ARG A 68 4.12 -16.12 -33.06
CA ARG A 68 4.47 -14.93 -33.86
C ARG A 68 4.55 -15.23 -35.36
N VAL A 69 5.25 -16.30 -35.75
CA VAL A 69 5.39 -16.66 -37.18
C VAL A 69 4.05 -17.01 -37.80
N CYS A 70 3.23 -17.85 -37.15
CA CYS A 70 1.96 -18.27 -37.73
C CYS A 70 0.95 -17.11 -37.78
N MET A 71 0.92 -16.23 -36.75
CA MET A 71 0.19 -14.96 -36.82
C MET A 71 0.61 -14.15 -38.05
N THR A 72 1.90 -13.83 -38.24
CA THR A 72 2.36 -13.02 -39.39
C THR A 72 1.96 -13.61 -40.74
N VAL A 73 2.00 -14.94 -40.89
CA VAL A 73 1.62 -15.62 -42.14
C VAL A 73 0.10 -15.63 -42.36
N TRP A 74 -0.70 -15.70 -41.30
CA TRP A 74 -2.17 -15.58 -41.38
C TRP A 74 -2.61 -14.13 -41.60
N ASP A 75 -1.98 -13.17 -40.92
CA ASP A 75 -2.26 -11.74 -40.99
C ASP A 75 -2.04 -11.20 -42.42
N GLY A 76 -0.87 -11.50 -43.02
CA GLY A 76 -0.58 -11.16 -44.42
C GLY A 76 -1.46 -11.89 -45.44
N ALA A 77 -1.98 -13.09 -45.11
CA ALA A 77 -2.98 -13.76 -45.95
C ALA A 77 -4.34 -13.06 -45.90
N VAL A 78 -4.77 -12.63 -44.70
CA VAL A 78 -6.02 -11.90 -44.46
C VAL A 78 -6.00 -10.54 -45.15
N ASP A 79 -4.87 -9.82 -45.07
CA ASP A 79 -4.69 -8.54 -45.77
C ASP A 79 -4.69 -8.71 -47.30
N SER A 80 -4.04 -9.75 -47.82
CA SER A 80 -4.05 -10.07 -49.26
C SER A 80 -5.45 -10.40 -49.78
N LEU A 81 -6.26 -11.13 -49.00
CA LEU A 81 -7.66 -11.39 -49.31
C LEU A 81 -8.52 -10.11 -49.25
N ASN A 82 -8.32 -9.27 -48.23
CA ASN A 82 -9.03 -7.99 -48.14
C ASN A 82 -8.70 -7.09 -49.34
N GLY A 83 -7.42 -6.89 -49.66
CA GLY A 83 -6.98 -6.04 -50.77
C GLY A 83 -7.47 -6.52 -52.13
N SER A 84 -7.34 -7.81 -52.45
CA SER A 84 -7.86 -8.37 -53.72
C SER A 84 -9.38 -8.20 -53.84
N SER A 85 -10.14 -8.37 -52.76
CA SER A 85 -11.59 -8.10 -52.79
C SER A 85 -11.96 -6.62 -52.99
N GLN A 86 -11.11 -5.67 -52.55
CA GLN A 86 -11.29 -4.24 -52.84
C GLN A 86 -11.03 -3.94 -54.31
N LEU A 87 -9.98 -4.53 -54.90
CA LEU A 87 -9.68 -4.37 -56.32
C LEU A 87 -10.81 -4.94 -57.21
N VAL A 88 -11.42 -6.06 -56.83
CA VAL A 88 -12.62 -6.61 -57.52
C VAL A 88 -13.78 -5.61 -57.53
N GLU A 89 -14.08 -5.00 -56.39
CA GLU A 89 -15.15 -4.00 -56.23
C GLU A 89 -14.86 -2.73 -57.06
N THR A 90 -13.66 -2.17 -56.93
CA THR A 90 -13.23 -0.96 -57.65
C THR A 90 -13.21 -1.17 -59.17
N ARG A 91 -12.58 -2.25 -59.67
CA ARG A 91 -12.48 -2.52 -61.11
C ARG A 91 -13.83 -2.81 -61.76
N ALA A 92 -14.76 -3.46 -61.04
CA ALA A 92 -16.11 -3.71 -61.56
C ALA A 92 -16.94 -2.43 -61.66
N GLU A 93 -16.78 -1.48 -60.75
CA GLU A 93 -17.42 -0.16 -60.86
C GLU A 93 -16.79 0.70 -61.95
N GLU A 94 -15.45 0.68 -62.11
CA GLU A 94 -14.75 1.31 -63.24
C GLU A 94 -15.27 0.79 -64.59
N VAL A 95 -15.48 -0.53 -64.74
CA VAL A 95 -16.09 -1.13 -65.94
C VAL A 95 -17.53 -0.64 -66.13
N LYS A 96 -18.36 -0.66 -65.09
CA LYS A 96 -19.76 -0.21 -65.14
C LYS A 96 -19.91 1.26 -65.52
N ASP A 97 -18.98 2.10 -65.08
CA ASP A 97 -18.94 3.52 -65.38
C ASP A 97 -18.39 3.79 -66.77
N PHE A 98 -17.31 3.09 -67.18
CA PHE A 98 -16.78 3.21 -68.52
C PHE A 98 -17.83 2.87 -69.59
N VAL A 99 -18.61 1.80 -69.40
CA VAL A 99 -19.70 1.41 -70.32
C VAL A 99 -20.85 2.44 -70.40
N LYS A 100 -20.97 3.40 -69.46
CA LYS A 100 -21.94 4.51 -69.60
C LYS A 100 -21.53 5.52 -70.68
N MET A 101 -20.23 5.62 -70.98
CA MET A 101 -19.65 6.62 -71.86
C MET A 101 -18.95 6.02 -73.09
N ALA A 102 -18.62 4.73 -73.05
CA ALA A 102 -17.85 4.02 -74.06
C ALA A 102 -18.52 4.12 -75.44
N THR A 103 -17.78 4.69 -76.38
CA THR A 103 -18.08 4.61 -77.80
C THR A 103 -17.81 3.19 -78.33
N ALA A 104 -18.41 2.86 -79.47
CA ALA A 104 -18.19 1.55 -80.09
C ALA A 104 -16.79 1.40 -80.75
N GLU A 105 -15.89 2.38 -80.59
CA GLU A 105 -14.46 2.26 -80.92
C GLU A 105 -13.62 1.81 -79.70
N GLU A 106 -14.15 2.00 -78.49
CA GLU A 106 -13.46 1.70 -77.22
C GLU A 106 -13.65 0.26 -76.72
N VAL A 107 -14.37 -0.58 -77.50
CA VAL A 107 -14.70 -1.98 -77.16
C VAL A 107 -13.47 -2.79 -76.73
N LYS A 108 -12.31 -2.57 -77.38
CA LYS A 108 -11.06 -3.26 -77.01
C LYS A 108 -10.55 -2.89 -75.61
N LYS A 109 -10.58 -1.59 -75.26
CA LYS A 109 -10.18 -1.11 -73.92
C LYS A 109 -11.11 -1.66 -72.84
N LEU A 110 -12.40 -1.79 -73.16
CA LEU A 110 -13.37 -2.44 -72.29
C LEU A 110 -13.07 -3.94 -72.09
N GLU A 111 -12.68 -4.68 -73.14
CA GLU A 111 -12.24 -6.07 -72.98
C GLU A 111 -11.02 -6.15 -72.04
N GLU A 112 -10.03 -5.27 -72.21
CA GLU A 112 -8.84 -5.21 -71.37
C GLU A 112 -9.21 -4.95 -69.88
N MET A 113 -10.17 -4.05 -69.60
CA MET A 113 -10.69 -3.81 -68.24
C MET A 113 -11.50 -4.99 -67.67
N VAL A 114 -12.34 -5.65 -68.47
CA VAL A 114 -13.10 -6.84 -68.05
C VAL A 114 -12.16 -8.02 -67.75
N LEU A 115 -11.08 -8.16 -68.52
CA LEU A 115 -10.01 -9.12 -68.25
C LEU A 115 -9.24 -8.79 -66.96
N GLU A 116 -9.12 -7.53 -66.54
CA GLU A 116 -8.58 -7.19 -65.22
C GLU A 116 -9.52 -7.59 -64.07
N VAL A 117 -10.83 -7.30 -64.16
CA VAL A 117 -11.81 -7.82 -63.19
C VAL A 117 -11.73 -9.35 -63.10
N GLY A 118 -11.60 -10.03 -64.24
CA GLY A 118 -11.42 -11.48 -64.31
C GLY A 118 -10.16 -12.00 -63.60
N LYS A 119 -9.05 -11.26 -63.64
CA LYS A 119 -7.83 -11.60 -62.88
C LYS A 119 -8.07 -11.46 -61.38
N GLU A 120 -8.57 -10.31 -60.92
CA GLU A 120 -8.75 -10.05 -59.48
C GLU A 120 -9.80 -10.94 -58.81
N VAL A 121 -10.86 -11.32 -59.54
CA VAL A 121 -11.82 -12.32 -59.07
C VAL A 121 -11.17 -13.70 -58.89
N ASN A 122 -10.28 -14.11 -59.80
CA ASN A 122 -9.52 -15.36 -59.65
C ASN A 122 -8.45 -15.29 -58.55
N THR A 123 -7.78 -14.14 -58.38
CA THR A 123 -6.88 -13.87 -57.24
C THR A 123 -7.64 -14.08 -55.93
N THR A 124 -8.74 -13.34 -55.74
CA THR A 124 -9.64 -13.38 -54.56
C THR A 124 -10.10 -14.82 -54.27
N LYS A 125 -10.59 -15.53 -55.29
CA LYS A 125 -11.01 -16.94 -55.19
C LYS A 125 -9.90 -17.85 -54.67
N SER A 126 -8.66 -17.65 -55.10
CA SER A 126 -7.51 -18.45 -54.65
C SER A 126 -6.96 -18.06 -53.27
N SER A 127 -7.23 -16.84 -52.80
CA SER A 127 -6.82 -16.36 -51.48
C SER A 127 -7.70 -16.89 -50.33
N ILE A 128 -8.98 -17.20 -50.58
CA ILE A 128 -9.91 -17.76 -49.57
C ILE A 128 -9.42 -19.09 -48.96
N PRO A 129 -9.07 -20.13 -49.74
CA PRO A 129 -8.54 -21.37 -49.17
C PRO A 129 -7.17 -21.17 -48.50
N TYR A 130 -6.39 -20.17 -48.92
CA TYR A 130 -5.10 -19.82 -48.32
C TYR A 130 -5.29 -19.21 -46.92
N VAL A 131 -6.16 -18.21 -46.75
CA VAL A 131 -6.53 -17.64 -45.44
C VAL A 131 -7.07 -18.72 -44.50
N ARG A 132 -7.95 -19.60 -45.00
CA ARG A 132 -8.51 -20.71 -44.22
C ARG A 132 -7.45 -21.74 -43.83
N ARG A 133 -6.46 -22.02 -44.69
CA ARG A 133 -5.33 -22.88 -44.32
C ARG A 133 -4.49 -22.22 -43.23
N ALA A 134 -4.23 -20.92 -43.33
CA ALA A 134 -3.48 -20.16 -42.34
C ALA A 134 -4.08 -20.31 -40.94
N GLY A 135 -5.37 -20.01 -40.79
CA GLY A 135 -6.08 -20.18 -39.52
C GLY A 135 -5.95 -21.59 -38.95
N VAL A 136 -6.16 -22.63 -39.79
CA VAL A 136 -6.05 -24.04 -39.36
C VAL A 136 -4.63 -24.46 -38.99
N LEU A 137 -3.59 -23.91 -39.65
CA LEU A 137 -2.20 -24.11 -39.25
C LEU A 137 -1.88 -23.45 -37.91
N CYS A 138 -2.60 -22.37 -37.56
CA CYS A 138 -2.42 -21.66 -36.30
C CYS A 138 -3.33 -22.12 -35.16
N GLU A 139 -4.36 -22.95 -35.41
CA GLU A 139 -5.23 -23.52 -34.36
C GLU A 139 -4.38 -24.25 -33.29
N GLY A 140 -3.46 -25.15 -33.68
CA GLY A 140 -2.59 -25.87 -32.74
C GLY A 140 -1.60 -24.98 -31.93
N PRO A 141 -0.87 -24.04 -32.57
CA PRO A 141 -0.06 -23.04 -31.86
C PRO A 141 -0.87 -22.14 -30.92
N GLN A 142 -2.10 -21.76 -31.28
CA GLN A 142 -2.99 -21.00 -30.40
C GLN A 142 -3.40 -21.84 -29.18
N GLU A 143 -3.90 -23.05 -29.40
CA GLU A 143 -4.28 -23.99 -28.33
C GLU A 143 -3.09 -24.23 -27.37
N SER A 144 -1.89 -24.41 -27.90
CA SER A 144 -0.67 -24.61 -27.10
C SER A 144 -0.29 -23.39 -26.25
N LEU A 145 -0.55 -22.17 -26.73
CA LEU A 145 -0.33 -20.93 -25.98
C LEU A 145 -1.40 -20.72 -24.89
N GLU A 146 -2.65 -21.04 -25.18
CA GLU A 146 -3.73 -21.05 -24.18
C GLU A 146 -3.46 -22.10 -23.08
N ASP A 147 -2.93 -23.27 -23.45
CA ASP A 147 -2.46 -24.28 -22.51
C ASP A 147 -1.30 -23.77 -21.62
N ALA A 148 -0.35 -23.02 -22.20
CA ALA A 148 0.75 -22.41 -21.45
C ALA A 148 0.27 -21.31 -20.50
N GLU A 149 -0.69 -20.48 -20.93
CA GLU A 149 -1.34 -19.44 -20.12
C GLU A 149 -2.11 -20.04 -18.93
N ASN A 150 -2.86 -21.13 -19.17
CA ASN A 150 -3.58 -21.86 -18.14
C ASN A 150 -2.63 -22.52 -17.12
N ARG A 151 -1.58 -23.20 -17.59
CA ARG A 151 -0.56 -23.84 -16.72
C ARG A 151 0.13 -22.81 -15.83
N PHE A 152 0.50 -21.64 -16.37
CA PHE A 152 1.12 -20.57 -15.56
C PHE A 152 0.21 -20.15 -14.41
N ASN A 153 -1.07 -19.88 -14.68
CA ASN A 153 -2.02 -19.49 -13.64
C ASN A 153 -2.26 -20.57 -12.58
N GLN A 154 -2.18 -21.86 -12.95
CA GLN A 154 -2.39 -22.97 -12.02
C GLN A 154 -1.17 -23.27 -11.13
N SER A 155 0.03 -23.44 -11.71
CA SER A 155 1.20 -23.96 -10.98
C SER A 155 2.30 -22.94 -10.70
N VAL A 156 2.48 -21.93 -11.54
CA VAL A 156 3.57 -20.94 -11.39
C VAL A 156 3.10 -19.77 -10.54
N ARG A 157 1.93 -19.21 -10.88
CA ARG A 157 1.40 -17.99 -10.27
C ARG A 157 1.06 -18.14 -8.78
N SER A 158 0.48 -19.27 -8.38
CA SER A 158 0.13 -19.56 -6.97
C SER A 158 1.40 -19.63 -6.11
N TYR A 159 2.40 -20.41 -6.51
CA TYR A 159 3.66 -20.54 -5.78
C TYR A 159 4.45 -19.22 -5.71
N LEU A 160 4.61 -18.52 -6.85
CA LEU A 160 5.39 -17.27 -6.92
C LEU A 160 4.71 -16.03 -6.35
N ASN A 161 3.41 -16.07 -6.01
CA ASN A 161 2.73 -14.93 -5.37
C ASN A 161 2.28 -15.25 -3.93
N GLU A 162 1.74 -16.45 -3.66
CA GLU A 162 1.09 -16.73 -2.37
C GLU A 162 2.03 -17.32 -1.31
N LYS A 163 2.99 -18.17 -1.71
CA LYS A 163 4.06 -18.66 -0.81
C LYS A 163 5.19 -17.64 -0.73
N ALA A 164 5.63 -17.12 -1.88
CA ALA A 164 6.70 -16.13 -2.00
C ALA A 164 6.58 -14.92 -1.05
N ALA A 165 5.38 -14.33 -0.96
CA ALA A 165 5.15 -13.13 -0.18
C ALA A 165 5.00 -13.35 1.34
N LYS A 166 4.96 -14.60 1.82
CA LYS A 166 4.58 -14.92 3.20
C LYS A 166 5.73 -15.36 4.12
N THR A 167 6.82 -15.92 3.61
CA THR A 167 7.88 -16.49 4.47
C THR A 167 9.31 -16.28 3.92
N ASN A 168 10.21 -15.90 4.83
CA ASN A 168 11.68 -15.84 4.69
C ASN A 168 12.27 -15.03 3.51
N ARG A 169 12.67 -13.78 3.78
CA ARG A 169 13.60 -13.01 2.91
C ARG A 169 14.93 -13.72 2.64
N THR A 170 15.35 -14.64 3.51
CA THR A 170 16.55 -15.47 3.33
C THR A 170 16.44 -16.49 2.19
N TYR A 171 15.23 -16.81 1.71
CA TYR A 171 15.03 -17.69 0.56
C TYR A 171 15.32 -17.00 -0.78
N TRP A 172 15.15 -15.67 -0.85
CA TRP A 172 15.15 -14.90 -2.10
C TRP A 172 16.56 -14.49 -2.55
N THR A 173 17.25 -15.45 -3.16
CA THR A 173 18.47 -15.19 -3.95
C THR A 173 18.12 -14.35 -5.19
N LEU A 174 19.11 -13.63 -5.72
CA LEU A 174 18.96 -12.83 -6.95
C LEU A 174 18.43 -13.68 -8.13
N GLU A 175 18.89 -14.92 -8.23
CA GLU A 175 18.52 -15.89 -9.27
C GLU A 175 17.03 -16.27 -9.21
N LYS A 176 16.46 -16.34 -8.01
CA LYS A 176 15.04 -16.70 -7.79
C LYS A 176 14.12 -15.53 -8.10
N GLU A 177 14.50 -14.30 -7.75
CA GLU A 177 13.79 -13.09 -8.21
C GLU A 177 13.88 -12.93 -9.72
N LEU A 178 15.06 -13.17 -10.32
CA LEU A 178 15.26 -13.18 -11.75
C LEU A 178 14.36 -14.22 -12.43
N LEU A 179 14.30 -15.45 -11.91
CA LEU A 179 13.43 -16.51 -12.41
C LEU A 179 11.94 -16.11 -12.33
N ALA A 180 11.52 -15.55 -11.19
CA ALA A 180 10.14 -15.13 -10.98
C ALA A 180 9.72 -14.03 -11.96
N GLU A 181 10.53 -12.98 -12.11
CA GLU A 181 10.21 -11.87 -13.02
C GLU A 181 10.39 -12.25 -14.50
N LYS A 182 11.34 -13.12 -14.83
CA LYS A 182 11.44 -13.77 -16.16
C LYS A 182 10.17 -14.55 -16.47
N SER A 183 9.58 -15.22 -15.48
CA SER A 183 8.29 -15.91 -15.64
C SER A 183 7.14 -14.94 -15.87
N ASN A 184 7.03 -13.85 -15.09
CA ASN A 184 6.00 -12.81 -15.22
C ASN A 184 6.04 -12.14 -16.60
N LYS A 185 7.21 -11.67 -17.04
CA LYS A 185 7.39 -11.05 -18.35
C LYS A 185 7.10 -12.02 -19.49
N THR A 186 7.48 -13.30 -19.35
CA THR A 186 7.17 -14.34 -20.34
C THR A 186 5.66 -14.63 -20.39
N TYR A 187 4.97 -14.65 -19.25
CA TYR A 187 3.51 -14.78 -19.19
C TYR A 187 2.80 -13.59 -19.85
N GLY A 188 3.23 -12.36 -19.58
CA GLY A 188 2.72 -11.16 -20.26
C GLY A 188 2.88 -11.24 -21.78
N LYS A 189 4.02 -11.73 -22.27
CA LYS A 189 4.23 -12.02 -23.71
C LYS A 189 3.26 -13.08 -24.24
N VAL A 190 3.03 -14.17 -23.51
CA VAL A 190 2.09 -15.25 -23.90
C VAL A 190 0.67 -14.70 -24.05
N VAL A 191 0.14 -14.04 -23.01
CA VAL A 191 -1.19 -13.41 -23.02
C VAL A 191 -1.33 -12.42 -24.19
N ALA A 192 -0.30 -11.61 -24.46
CA ALA A 192 -0.31 -10.64 -25.57
C ALA A 192 -0.23 -11.28 -26.98
N VAL A 193 0.22 -12.53 -27.10
CA VAL A 193 0.14 -13.31 -28.36
C VAL A 193 -1.21 -14.03 -28.45
N THR A 194 -1.68 -14.66 -27.37
CA THR A 194 -3.03 -15.26 -27.28
C THR A 194 -4.14 -14.26 -27.61
N GLY A 195 -4.05 -13.04 -27.09
CA GLY A 195 -5.01 -11.96 -27.36
C GLY A 195 -5.05 -11.57 -28.84
N ARG A 196 -3.89 -11.37 -29.47
CA ARG A 196 -3.80 -11.04 -30.91
C ARG A 196 -4.26 -12.18 -31.80
N TYR A 197 -4.11 -13.44 -31.38
CA TYR A 197 -4.74 -14.57 -32.09
C TYR A 197 -6.26 -14.49 -32.10
N LYS A 198 -6.87 -14.16 -30.95
CA LYS A 198 -8.33 -14.02 -30.82
C LYS A 198 -8.84 -12.84 -31.67
N GLU A 199 -8.10 -11.73 -31.68
CA GLU A 199 -8.35 -10.58 -32.57
C GLU A 199 -8.25 -10.95 -34.06
N LEU A 200 -7.14 -11.56 -34.50
CA LEU A 200 -6.93 -11.98 -35.88
C LEU A 200 -7.98 -12.99 -36.37
N ARG A 201 -8.40 -13.93 -35.50
CA ARG A 201 -9.51 -14.85 -35.78
C ARG A 201 -10.82 -14.09 -35.98
N GLY A 202 -11.08 -13.02 -35.23
CA GLY A 202 -12.21 -12.10 -35.47
C GLY A 202 -12.08 -11.35 -36.80
N ARG A 203 -10.94 -10.69 -37.01
CA ARG A 203 -10.59 -9.91 -38.22
C ARG A 203 -10.76 -10.73 -39.50
N SER A 204 -10.28 -11.97 -39.49
CA SER A 204 -10.41 -12.93 -40.60
C SER A 204 -11.86 -13.27 -40.94
N HIS A 205 -12.75 -13.45 -39.94
CA HIS A 205 -14.18 -13.71 -40.18
C HIS A 205 -14.92 -12.48 -40.73
N VAL A 206 -14.61 -11.29 -40.21
CA VAL A 206 -15.18 -10.01 -40.70
C VAL A 206 -14.75 -9.76 -42.15
N ILE A 207 -13.49 -10.05 -42.49
CA ILE A 207 -12.98 -9.91 -43.85
C ILE A 207 -13.61 -10.92 -44.81
N GLU A 208 -13.87 -12.18 -44.43
CA GLU A 208 -14.65 -13.10 -45.27
C GLU A 208 -16.06 -12.56 -45.58
N PHE A 209 -16.74 -11.96 -44.60
CA PHE A 209 -18.05 -11.32 -44.81
C PHE A 209 -17.95 -10.08 -45.71
N HIS A 210 -16.92 -9.25 -45.56
CA HIS A 210 -16.68 -8.11 -46.44
C HIS A 210 -16.37 -8.57 -47.87
N VAL A 211 -15.53 -9.59 -48.07
CA VAL A 211 -15.25 -10.20 -49.37
C VAL A 211 -16.56 -10.61 -50.05
N GLN A 212 -17.46 -11.31 -49.34
CA GLN A 212 -18.76 -11.71 -49.89
C GLN A 212 -19.59 -10.51 -50.38
N ARG A 213 -19.66 -9.43 -49.59
CA ARG A 213 -20.40 -8.21 -49.98
C ARG A 213 -19.77 -7.52 -51.20
N ARG A 214 -18.45 -7.40 -51.23
CA ARG A 214 -17.69 -6.77 -52.33
C ARG A 214 -17.83 -7.51 -53.66
N VAL A 215 -17.75 -8.85 -53.63
CA VAL A 215 -17.89 -9.62 -54.88
C VAL A 215 -19.33 -9.60 -55.40
N GLU A 216 -20.36 -9.60 -54.54
CA GLU A 216 -21.75 -9.43 -54.99
C GLU A 216 -22.04 -8.01 -55.51
N ALA A 217 -21.43 -6.97 -54.92
CA ALA A 217 -21.46 -5.62 -55.48
C ALA A 217 -20.82 -5.58 -56.89
N ALA A 218 -19.62 -6.16 -57.03
CA ALA A 218 -18.95 -6.31 -58.32
C ALA A 218 -19.81 -7.09 -59.34
N LYS A 219 -20.46 -8.19 -58.93
CA LYS A 219 -21.38 -8.96 -59.78
C LYS A 219 -22.51 -8.10 -60.32
N GLN A 220 -23.14 -7.30 -59.47
CA GLN A 220 -24.19 -6.37 -59.88
C GLN A 220 -23.66 -5.30 -60.85
N SER A 221 -22.47 -4.75 -60.60
CA SER A 221 -21.84 -3.76 -61.49
C SER A 221 -21.48 -4.35 -62.87
N MET A 222 -20.92 -5.56 -62.92
CA MET A 222 -20.64 -6.27 -64.18
C MET A 222 -21.93 -6.62 -64.95
N LYS A 223 -23.01 -6.98 -64.24
CA LYS A 223 -24.33 -7.24 -64.82
C LYS A 223 -24.95 -5.97 -65.43
N GLU A 224 -24.80 -4.82 -64.77
CA GLU A 224 -25.21 -3.52 -65.33
C GLU A 224 -24.40 -3.11 -66.56
N ALA A 225 -23.09 -3.41 -66.57
CA ALA A 225 -22.24 -3.22 -67.76
C ALA A 225 -22.72 -4.09 -68.93
N LYS A 226 -22.97 -5.38 -68.68
CA LYS A 226 -23.49 -6.33 -69.68
C LYS A 226 -24.82 -5.87 -70.29
N ASN A 227 -25.76 -5.40 -69.48
CA ASN A 227 -27.06 -4.91 -69.95
C ASN A 227 -26.92 -3.69 -70.89
N LYS A 228 -25.95 -2.81 -70.64
CA LYS A 228 -25.68 -1.64 -71.49
C LYS A 228 -24.94 -2.01 -72.78
N LEU A 229 -24.01 -2.97 -72.72
CA LEU A 229 -23.38 -3.54 -73.92
C LEU A 229 -24.40 -4.11 -74.92
N VAL A 230 -25.39 -4.85 -74.42
CA VAL A 230 -26.50 -5.37 -75.24
C VAL A 230 -27.31 -4.24 -75.88
N ALA A 231 -27.46 -3.08 -75.23
CA ALA A 231 -28.14 -1.92 -75.82
C ALA A 231 -27.33 -1.26 -76.95
N ILE A 232 -26.01 -1.11 -76.79
CA ILE A 232 -25.10 -0.56 -77.83
C ILE A 232 -25.18 -1.42 -79.12
N LYS A 233 -25.22 -2.74 -78.95
CA LYS A 233 -25.29 -3.75 -80.02
C LYS A 233 -26.51 -3.62 -80.96
N VAL A 234 -27.56 -2.90 -80.56
CA VAL A 234 -28.76 -2.67 -81.37
C VAL A 234 -28.66 -1.38 -82.22
N GLY A 235 -27.70 -0.51 -81.94
CA GLY A 235 -27.61 0.84 -82.54
C GLY A 235 -26.71 0.99 -83.77
N GLU A 236 -25.69 0.16 -83.96
CA GLU A 236 -24.68 0.33 -85.03
C GLU A 236 -24.67 -0.80 -86.09
N PRO A 237 -24.58 -0.46 -87.39
CA PRO A 237 -24.57 -1.43 -88.48
C PRO A 237 -23.17 -2.02 -88.75
N ILE A 238 -22.57 -2.71 -87.76
CA ILE A 238 -21.19 -3.24 -87.88
C ILE A 238 -21.07 -4.67 -87.35
N GLU A 239 -21.14 -5.66 -88.24
CA GLU A 239 -21.08 -7.10 -87.92
C GLU A 239 -19.87 -7.48 -87.05
N LYS A 240 -18.67 -6.97 -87.38
CA LYS A 240 -17.43 -7.28 -86.65
C LYS A 240 -17.48 -6.89 -85.17
N LYS A 241 -18.11 -5.75 -84.82
CA LYS A 241 -18.25 -5.33 -83.40
C LYS A 241 -19.17 -6.27 -82.62
N GLY A 242 -20.07 -6.99 -83.30
CA GLY A 242 -20.96 -7.98 -82.69
C GLY A 242 -20.24 -9.19 -82.10
N GLU A 243 -19.09 -9.57 -82.67
CA GLU A 243 -18.25 -10.67 -82.15
C GLU A 243 -17.48 -10.24 -80.90
N ASP A 244 -16.81 -9.08 -80.92
CA ASP A 244 -16.07 -8.54 -79.77
C ASP A 244 -17.00 -8.23 -78.58
N ILE A 245 -18.18 -7.64 -78.82
CA ILE A 245 -19.16 -7.41 -77.76
C ILE A 245 -19.64 -8.75 -77.16
N LYS A 246 -19.89 -9.78 -77.97
CA LYS A 246 -20.28 -11.12 -77.47
C LYS A 246 -19.16 -11.76 -76.64
N LYS A 247 -17.90 -11.63 -77.08
CA LYS A 247 -16.72 -12.10 -76.33
C LYS A 247 -16.64 -11.47 -74.94
N ILE A 248 -16.98 -10.18 -74.81
CA ILE A 248 -17.08 -9.48 -73.53
C ILE A 248 -18.30 -9.96 -72.73
N GLU A 249 -19.48 -10.13 -73.35
CA GLU A 249 -20.68 -10.72 -72.71
C GLU A 249 -20.38 -12.10 -72.09
N ASP A 250 -19.60 -12.94 -72.77
CA ASP A 250 -19.20 -14.28 -72.34
C ASP A 250 -18.12 -14.24 -71.23
N GLN A 251 -17.15 -13.31 -71.31
CA GLN A 251 -16.21 -13.04 -70.21
C GLN A 251 -16.93 -12.60 -68.93
N ILE A 252 -17.91 -11.69 -69.04
CA ILE A 252 -18.72 -11.24 -67.90
C ILE A 252 -19.49 -12.41 -67.27
N GLN A 253 -20.09 -13.29 -68.07
CA GLN A 253 -20.79 -14.48 -67.55
C GLN A 253 -19.86 -15.42 -66.77
N GLN A 254 -18.63 -15.61 -67.27
CA GLN A 254 -17.64 -16.42 -66.55
C GLN A 254 -17.18 -15.73 -65.25
N ILE A 255 -17.13 -14.39 -65.20
CA ILE A 255 -16.89 -13.62 -63.97
C ILE A 255 -18.06 -13.78 -62.99
N GLU A 256 -19.31 -13.56 -63.42
CA GLU A 256 -20.53 -13.73 -62.61
C GLU A 256 -20.58 -15.13 -61.96
N LYS A 257 -20.31 -16.18 -62.74
CA LYS A 257 -20.24 -17.57 -62.27
C LYS A 257 -19.10 -17.80 -61.27
N THR A 258 -17.92 -17.20 -61.52
CA THR A 258 -16.77 -17.33 -60.63
C THR A 258 -17.01 -16.64 -59.29
N ILE A 259 -17.72 -15.51 -59.29
CA ILE A 259 -18.20 -14.83 -58.08
C ILE A 259 -19.21 -15.70 -57.32
N GLU A 260 -20.16 -16.35 -58.00
CA GLU A 260 -21.07 -17.26 -57.31
C GLU A 260 -20.34 -18.43 -56.63
N GLU A 261 -19.27 -18.96 -57.22
CA GLU A 261 -18.43 -19.96 -56.59
C GLU A 261 -17.71 -19.41 -55.35
N ILE A 262 -17.23 -18.16 -55.38
CA ILE A 262 -16.68 -17.45 -54.21
C ILE A 262 -17.74 -17.34 -53.10
N VAL A 263 -18.93 -16.84 -53.40
CA VAL A 263 -20.00 -16.61 -52.42
C VAL A 263 -20.44 -17.94 -51.78
N LYS A 264 -20.57 -19.00 -52.59
CA LYS A 264 -20.88 -20.35 -52.13
C LYS A 264 -19.77 -20.91 -51.24
N ASP A 265 -18.49 -20.70 -51.56
CA ASP A 265 -17.37 -21.15 -50.73
C ASP A 265 -17.21 -20.36 -49.44
N VAL A 266 -17.40 -19.03 -49.45
CA VAL A 266 -17.42 -18.21 -48.24
C VAL A 266 -18.53 -18.73 -47.31
N GLY A 267 -19.79 -18.69 -47.77
CA GLY A 267 -20.96 -19.04 -46.97
C GLY A 267 -20.95 -20.48 -46.45
N ALA A 268 -20.47 -21.45 -47.24
CA ALA A 268 -20.43 -22.85 -46.82
C ALA A 268 -19.35 -23.18 -45.79
N ARG A 269 -18.35 -22.30 -45.57
CA ARG A 269 -17.19 -22.51 -44.66
C ARG A 269 -16.44 -23.84 -44.83
N LYS A 270 -16.58 -24.51 -45.98
CA LYS A 270 -16.03 -25.86 -46.21
C LYS A 270 -14.50 -25.83 -46.33
N ARG A 271 -13.83 -26.70 -45.56
CA ARG A 271 -12.38 -26.99 -45.69
C ARG A 271 -12.10 -27.74 -47.01
N ARG A 272 -11.95 -27.01 -48.13
CA ARG A 272 -11.46 -27.58 -49.40
C ARG A 272 -9.97 -27.96 -49.28
N LYS A 273 -9.56 -29.06 -49.91
CA LYS A 273 -8.13 -29.40 -50.10
C LYS A 273 -7.63 -28.73 -51.38
N ASP A 274 -6.92 -27.61 -51.25
CA ASP A 274 -6.29 -26.91 -52.37
C ASP A 274 -4.77 -27.19 -52.42
N PRO A 275 -4.16 -27.57 -53.55
CA PRO A 275 -2.71 -27.77 -53.64
C PRO A 275 -1.87 -26.54 -53.23
N LYS A 276 -2.36 -25.31 -53.44
CA LYS A 276 -1.69 -24.08 -52.99
C LYS A 276 -1.67 -23.95 -51.46
N ALA A 277 -2.62 -24.58 -50.76
CA ALA A 277 -2.63 -24.63 -49.30
C ALA A 277 -1.43 -25.40 -48.75
N ASN A 278 -1.02 -26.50 -49.40
CA ASN A 278 0.15 -27.30 -48.98
C ASN A 278 1.47 -26.50 -49.10
N ALA A 279 1.56 -25.54 -50.03
CA ALA A 279 2.71 -24.64 -50.12
C ALA A 279 2.78 -23.65 -48.95
N MET A 280 1.66 -23.41 -48.25
CA MET A 280 1.63 -22.60 -47.03
C MET A 280 2.28 -23.33 -45.85
N ASP A 281 2.03 -24.63 -45.71
CA ASP A 281 2.64 -25.49 -44.68
C ASP A 281 4.18 -25.38 -44.73
N GLY A 282 4.75 -25.45 -45.94
CA GLY A 282 6.19 -25.28 -46.16
C GLY A 282 6.71 -23.88 -45.82
N LYS A 283 5.96 -22.82 -46.17
CA LYS A 283 6.31 -21.44 -45.79
C LYS A 283 6.30 -21.24 -44.27
N VAL A 284 5.24 -21.68 -43.59
CA VAL A 284 5.12 -21.59 -42.13
C VAL A 284 6.24 -22.38 -41.46
N LYS A 285 6.49 -23.62 -41.89
CA LYS A 285 7.59 -24.43 -41.33
C LYS A 285 8.94 -23.76 -41.50
N ASN A 286 9.29 -23.31 -42.71
CA ASN A 286 10.58 -22.68 -42.97
C ASN A 286 10.76 -21.38 -42.16
N ALA A 287 9.71 -20.58 -42.03
CA ALA A 287 9.74 -19.35 -41.21
C ALA A 287 9.84 -19.65 -39.71
N VAL A 288 9.18 -20.72 -39.22
CA VAL A 288 9.31 -21.18 -37.83
C VAL A 288 10.73 -21.69 -37.55
N ASP A 289 11.30 -22.49 -38.46
CA ASP A 289 12.63 -23.06 -38.30
C ASP A 289 13.76 -22.02 -38.49
N GLU A 290 13.49 -20.89 -39.17
CA GLU A 290 14.38 -19.73 -39.19
C GLU A 290 14.27 -18.88 -37.91
N ALA A 291 13.05 -18.54 -37.48
CA ALA A 291 12.83 -17.76 -36.25
C ALA A 291 13.31 -18.50 -34.98
N LYS A 292 13.29 -19.84 -34.97
CA LYS A 292 13.91 -20.66 -33.92
C LYS A 292 15.43 -20.47 -33.81
N LYS A 293 16.15 -20.08 -34.86
CA LYS A 293 17.59 -19.78 -34.77
C LYS A 293 17.83 -18.47 -34.03
N GLN A 294 16.93 -17.50 -34.22
CA GLN A 294 17.01 -16.15 -33.67
C GLN A 294 16.49 -16.07 -32.22
N ILE A 295 15.78 -17.10 -31.74
CA ILE A 295 15.24 -17.14 -30.38
C ILE A 295 16.33 -17.17 -29.29
N ALA A 296 17.46 -17.81 -29.56
CA ALA A 296 18.54 -17.92 -28.58
C ALA A 296 19.14 -16.55 -28.27
N THR A 297 19.39 -15.75 -29.32
CA THR A 297 19.87 -14.36 -29.20
C THR A 297 18.82 -13.43 -28.60
N GLU A 298 17.54 -13.52 -28.99
CA GLU A 298 16.46 -12.72 -28.38
C GLU A 298 16.36 -12.99 -26.86
N ARG A 299 16.43 -14.26 -26.45
CA ARG A 299 16.40 -14.66 -25.04
C ARG A 299 17.62 -14.21 -24.26
N GLU A 300 18.82 -14.33 -24.82
CA GLU A 300 20.07 -13.91 -24.16
C GLU A 300 20.09 -12.39 -23.95
N GLU A 301 19.56 -11.62 -24.91
CA GLU A 301 19.37 -10.17 -24.76
C GLU A 301 18.34 -9.82 -23.68
N ASP A 302 17.16 -10.45 -23.69
CA ASP A 302 16.11 -10.20 -22.69
C ASP A 302 16.56 -10.58 -21.27
N GLU A 303 17.34 -11.64 -21.14
CA GLU A 303 17.92 -12.10 -19.87
C GLU A 303 18.96 -11.13 -19.31
N LYS A 304 19.83 -10.57 -20.18
CA LYS A 304 20.79 -9.52 -19.78
C LYS A 304 20.05 -8.24 -19.32
N LYS A 305 19.10 -7.75 -20.13
CA LYS A 305 18.31 -6.54 -19.81
C LYS A 305 17.57 -6.71 -18.48
N LEU A 306 16.93 -7.87 -18.26
CA LEU A 306 16.25 -8.17 -17.00
C LEU A 306 17.22 -8.25 -15.81
N ALA A 307 18.41 -8.85 -15.97
CA ALA A 307 19.40 -8.93 -14.91
C ALA A 307 19.95 -7.55 -14.52
N GLU A 308 20.13 -6.64 -15.49
CA GLU A 308 20.49 -5.24 -15.24
C GLU A 308 19.38 -4.48 -14.51
N GLU A 309 18.11 -4.64 -14.93
CA GLU A 309 16.95 -4.02 -14.28
C GLU A 309 16.78 -4.46 -12.82
N VAL A 310 16.74 -5.77 -12.53
CA VAL A 310 16.55 -6.32 -11.17
C VAL A 310 17.72 -5.94 -10.26
N LYS A 311 18.96 -5.90 -10.78
CA LYS A 311 20.12 -5.42 -10.01
C LYS A 311 20.00 -3.94 -9.65
N ALA A 312 19.61 -3.09 -10.61
CA ALA A 312 19.44 -1.66 -10.38
C ALA A 312 18.30 -1.35 -9.40
N GLU A 313 17.22 -2.16 -9.40
CA GLU A 313 16.13 -2.05 -8.43
C GLU A 313 16.59 -2.42 -7.01
N ARG A 314 17.28 -3.57 -6.84
CA ARG A 314 17.88 -3.95 -5.55
C ARG A 314 18.86 -2.91 -5.00
N GLU A 315 19.65 -2.27 -5.86
CA GLU A 315 20.58 -1.20 -5.47
C GLU A 315 19.84 0.05 -4.97
N ARG A 316 18.76 0.48 -5.65
CA ARG A 316 17.89 1.58 -5.20
C ARG A 316 17.22 1.28 -3.86
N GLU A 317 16.61 0.10 -3.71
CA GLU A 317 16.01 -0.29 -2.43
C GLU A 317 17.04 -0.30 -1.28
N ALA A 318 18.28 -0.75 -1.55
CA ALA A 318 19.34 -0.78 -0.55
C ALA A 318 19.81 0.64 -0.17
N GLU A 319 19.82 1.59 -1.11
CA GLU A 319 20.07 3.00 -0.84
C GLU A 319 18.96 3.62 0.01
N ASP A 320 17.69 3.39 -0.34
CA ASP A 320 16.55 3.96 0.39
C ASP A 320 16.39 3.35 1.79
N ARG A 321 16.68 2.05 1.97
CA ARG A 321 16.80 1.44 3.30
C ARG A 321 17.88 2.12 4.15
N ARG A 322 19.05 2.44 3.58
CA ARG A 322 20.12 3.17 4.30
C ARG A 322 19.68 4.59 4.70
N LYS A 323 18.97 5.31 3.81
CA LYS A 323 18.40 6.63 4.13
C LYS A 323 17.39 6.56 5.27
N GLN A 324 16.52 5.56 5.27
CA GLN A 324 15.53 5.33 6.33
C GLN A 324 16.22 4.99 7.68
N GLU A 325 17.20 4.08 7.68
CA GLU A 325 17.98 3.77 8.89
C GLU A 325 18.74 4.99 9.42
N GLN A 326 19.35 5.80 8.56
CA GLN A 326 20.03 7.02 8.98
C GLN A 326 19.04 8.02 9.60
N ALA A 327 17.93 8.30 8.92
CA ALA A 327 16.90 9.22 9.43
C ALA A 327 16.26 8.74 10.74
N GLN A 328 16.15 7.42 10.96
CA GLN A 328 15.73 6.87 12.25
C GLN A 328 16.78 7.12 13.34
N ARG A 329 18.06 6.80 13.08
CA ARG A 329 19.16 7.01 14.05
C ARG A 329 19.34 8.50 14.41
N GLU A 330 19.13 9.40 13.46
CA GLU A 330 19.17 10.84 13.70
C GLU A 330 18.03 11.30 14.63
N ARG A 331 16.81 10.81 14.43
CA ARG A 331 15.67 11.05 15.34
C ARG A 331 15.89 10.49 16.73
N GLU A 332 16.37 9.24 16.84
CA GLU A 332 16.70 8.62 18.13
C GLU A 332 17.81 9.39 18.88
N ALA A 333 18.78 9.96 18.15
CA ALA A 333 19.82 10.82 18.72
C ALA A 333 19.29 12.21 19.13
N GLU A 334 18.35 12.79 18.39
CA GLU A 334 17.67 14.04 18.74
C GLU A 334 16.79 13.86 19.98
N GLU A 335 15.99 12.79 20.05
CA GLU A 335 15.15 12.50 21.22
C GLU A 335 16.00 12.30 22.48
N ARG A 336 17.11 11.55 22.40
CA ARG A 336 18.06 11.39 23.52
C ARG A 336 18.62 12.73 24.01
N ARG A 337 18.98 13.64 23.09
CA ARG A 337 19.45 14.99 23.47
C ARG A 337 18.35 15.80 24.16
N ALA A 338 17.10 15.72 23.67
CA ALA A 338 15.96 16.39 24.29
C ALA A 338 15.66 15.83 25.69
N GLN A 339 15.75 14.51 25.88
CA GLN A 339 15.60 13.86 27.18
C GLN A 339 16.73 14.24 28.15
N GLU A 340 18.01 14.21 27.71
CA GLU A 340 19.14 14.66 28.53
C GLU A 340 19.03 16.14 28.93
N GLN A 341 18.62 17.01 28.01
CA GLN A 341 18.43 18.42 28.30
C GLN A 341 17.29 18.63 29.32
N ALA A 342 16.13 17.99 29.11
CA ALA A 342 15.01 18.07 30.04
C ALA A 342 15.34 17.48 31.44
N GLN A 343 16.24 16.50 31.54
CA GLN A 343 16.76 16.03 32.83
C GLN A 343 17.66 17.09 33.48
N ARG A 344 18.62 17.66 32.75
CA ARG A 344 19.52 18.72 33.25
C ARG A 344 18.75 19.94 33.76
N ASP A 345 17.70 20.34 33.06
CA ASP A 345 16.87 21.48 33.44
C ASP A 345 16.07 21.20 34.72
N ARG A 346 15.54 19.98 34.90
CA ARG A 346 14.91 19.53 36.16
C ARG A 346 15.89 19.50 37.33
N GLU A 347 17.10 18.94 37.12
CA GLU A 347 18.15 18.92 38.15
C GLU A 347 18.60 20.34 38.54
N ALA A 348 18.61 21.28 37.59
CA ALA A 348 18.90 22.69 37.85
C ALA A 348 17.75 23.41 38.58
N GLU A 349 16.49 23.09 38.26
CA GLU A 349 15.31 23.59 38.98
C GLU A 349 15.26 23.08 40.42
N GLU A 350 15.49 21.77 40.64
CA GLU A 350 15.52 21.19 41.99
C GLU A 350 16.63 21.81 42.85
N ARG A 351 17.83 21.99 42.29
CA ARG A 351 18.94 22.68 42.99
C ARG A 351 18.58 24.10 43.41
N ARG A 352 17.89 24.87 42.55
CA ARG A 352 17.40 26.21 42.89
C ARG A 352 16.35 26.18 44.00
N ALA A 353 15.43 25.22 43.96
CA ALA A 353 14.42 25.03 45.01
C ALA A 353 15.06 24.65 46.36
N GLN A 354 16.06 23.76 46.35
CA GLN A 354 16.82 23.40 47.55
C GLN A 354 17.61 24.59 48.11
N GLU A 355 18.30 25.37 47.26
CA GLU A 355 19.05 26.56 47.69
C GLU A 355 18.12 27.64 48.26
N GLN A 356 16.97 27.88 47.63
CA GLN A 356 15.97 28.81 48.12
C GLN A 356 15.40 28.36 49.48
N ALA A 357 15.03 27.08 49.62
CA ALA A 357 14.56 26.52 50.88
C ALA A 357 15.61 26.56 52.00
N GLN A 358 16.91 26.48 51.68
CA GLN A 358 17.98 26.72 52.65
C GLN A 358 18.05 28.21 53.05
N ARG A 359 18.06 29.13 52.09
CA ARG A 359 18.07 30.59 52.33
C ARG A 359 16.89 31.03 53.21
N ASP A 360 15.70 30.47 52.97
CA ASP A 360 14.50 30.78 53.75
C ASP A 360 14.58 30.25 55.18
N ARG A 361 15.14 29.06 55.41
CA ARG A 361 15.44 28.53 56.76
C ARG A 361 16.48 29.37 57.50
N GLU A 362 17.57 29.76 56.83
CA GLU A 362 18.58 30.64 57.42
C GLU A 362 18.00 32.04 57.77
N ALA A 363 17.04 32.53 56.98
CA ALA A 363 16.32 33.77 57.28
C ALA A 363 15.32 33.61 58.43
N GLU A 364 14.64 32.47 58.54
CA GLU A 364 13.76 32.13 59.66
C GLU A 364 14.56 32.00 60.97
N GLU A 365 15.69 31.28 60.96
CA GLU A 365 16.54 31.13 62.14
C GLU A 365 17.09 32.48 62.60
N ARG A 366 17.56 33.34 61.68
CA ARG A 366 17.98 34.71 62.01
C ARG A 366 16.87 35.53 62.67
N ARG A 367 15.62 35.43 62.17
CA ARG A 367 14.46 36.10 62.79
C ARG A 367 14.17 35.56 64.18
N ALA A 368 14.26 34.24 64.38
CA ALA A 368 14.07 33.61 65.69
C ALA A 368 15.16 34.02 66.69
N GLN A 369 16.43 34.10 66.25
CA GLN A 369 17.54 34.60 67.06
C GLN A 369 17.37 36.09 67.42
N GLU A 370 16.99 36.94 66.45
CA GLU A 370 16.75 38.38 66.70
C GLU A 370 15.56 38.59 67.64
N GLN A 371 14.48 37.84 67.48
CA GLN A 371 13.32 37.88 68.38
C GLN A 371 13.71 37.43 69.80
N ALA A 372 14.44 36.32 69.94
CA ALA A 372 14.92 35.85 71.24
C ALA A 372 15.90 36.83 71.91
N GLN A 373 16.67 37.61 71.14
CA GLN A 373 17.46 38.71 71.69
C GLN A 373 16.57 39.87 72.16
N ARG A 374 15.61 40.32 71.34
CA ARG A 374 14.65 41.38 71.70
C ARG A 374 13.86 41.04 72.97
N ASP A 375 13.46 39.78 73.12
CA ASP A 375 12.72 39.30 74.30
C ASP A 375 13.60 39.28 75.56
N ARG A 376 14.89 38.90 75.45
CA ARG A 376 15.86 39.03 76.55
C ARG A 376 16.12 40.49 76.94
N GLU A 377 16.30 41.38 75.97
CA GLU A 377 16.47 42.82 76.23
C GLU A 377 15.20 43.42 76.88
N ALA A 378 14.02 42.94 76.52
CA ALA A 378 12.76 43.33 77.16
C ALA A 378 12.61 42.76 78.59
N GLU A 379 13.04 41.53 78.84
CA GLU A 379 13.08 40.93 80.17
C GLU A 379 14.09 41.64 81.08
N GLU A 380 15.29 41.95 80.59
CA GLU A 380 16.30 42.71 81.35
C GLU A 380 15.79 44.11 81.69
N ARG A 381 15.16 44.82 80.75
CA ARG A 381 14.50 46.12 81.01
C ARG A 381 13.44 46.01 82.10
N ARG A 382 12.60 44.97 82.08
CA ARG A 382 11.59 44.72 83.14
C ARG A 382 12.25 44.45 84.49
N ALA A 383 13.34 43.69 84.52
CA ALA A 383 14.08 43.41 85.74
C ALA A 383 14.75 44.69 86.32
N GLN A 384 15.33 45.53 85.46
CA GLN A 384 15.87 46.84 85.85
C GLN A 384 14.77 47.78 86.38
N GLU A 385 13.62 47.87 85.69
CA GLU A 385 12.49 48.71 86.11
C GLU A 385 11.88 48.22 87.44
N GLN A 386 11.76 46.91 87.63
CA GLN A 386 11.31 46.31 88.89
C GLN A 386 12.31 46.59 90.03
N ALA A 387 13.62 46.42 89.79
CA ALA A 387 14.65 46.74 90.77
C ALA A 387 14.69 48.25 91.12
N GLN A 388 14.34 49.13 90.20
CA GLN A 388 14.15 50.56 90.50
C GLN A 388 12.90 50.79 91.37
N ARG A 389 11.75 50.20 91.02
CA ARG A 389 10.51 50.29 91.81
C ARG A 389 10.69 49.76 93.23
N ASP A 390 11.46 48.69 93.41
CA ASP A 390 11.77 48.12 94.73
C ASP A 390 12.69 49.02 95.56
N ARG A 391 13.66 49.71 94.94
CA ARG A 391 14.47 50.77 95.60
C ARG A 391 13.61 51.96 96.01
N GLU A 392 12.74 52.46 95.13
CA GLU A 392 11.80 53.55 95.45
C GLU A 392 10.84 53.16 96.58
N ALA A 393 10.44 51.88 96.65
CA ALA A 393 9.62 51.35 97.74
C ALA A 393 10.40 51.20 99.07
N GLU A 394 11.67 50.81 99.01
CA GLU A 394 12.56 50.78 100.19
C GLU A 394 12.87 52.19 100.71
N GLU A 395 13.14 53.14 99.84
CA GLU A 395 13.37 54.55 100.19
C GLU A 395 12.13 55.19 100.83
N ARG A 396 10.93 54.91 100.28
CA ARG A 396 9.66 55.30 100.93
C ARG A 396 9.50 54.68 102.31
N ARG A 397 9.86 53.40 102.51
CA ARG A 397 9.81 52.74 103.83
C ARG A 397 10.85 53.32 104.81
N ALA A 398 12.00 53.78 104.31
CA ALA A 398 12.99 54.48 105.12
C ALA A 398 12.48 55.86 105.57
N GLN A 399 11.86 56.63 104.67
CA GLN A 399 11.19 57.89 105.00
C GLN A 399 10.03 57.71 105.99
N GLU A 400 9.20 56.68 105.80
CA GLU A 400 8.09 56.36 106.71
C GLU A 400 8.58 55.92 108.11
N LYS A 401 9.75 55.25 108.19
CA LYS A 401 10.42 54.97 109.47
C LYS A 401 10.95 56.25 110.13
N ALA A 402 11.62 57.12 109.38
CA ALA A 402 12.15 58.38 109.90
C ALA A 402 11.03 59.28 110.46
N GLN A 403 9.90 59.40 109.75
CA GLN A 403 8.70 60.10 110.22
C GLN A 403 8.13 59.49 111.51
N LYS A 404 8.17 58.16 111.67
CA LYS A 404 7.71 57.49 112.90
C LYS A 404 8.69 57.65 114.05
N GLU A 405 10.01 57.73 113.81
CA GLU A 405 10.98 58.10 114.85
C GLU A 405 10.85 59.57 115.28
N GLU A 406 10.53 60.47 114.33
CA GLU A 406 10.24 61.88 114.61
C GLU A 406 8.94 62.03 115.43
N GLU A 407 7.87 61.32 115.07
CA GLU A 407 6.61 61.28 115.84
C GLU A 407 6.82 60.67 117.25
N VAL A 408 7.74 59.72 117.40
CA VAL A 408 8.12 59.14 118.70
C VAL A 408 8.99 60.11 119.53
N ARG A 409 9.84 60.94 118.90
CA ARG A 409 10.55 62.04 119.58
C ARG A 409 9.55 63.09 120.07
N GLU A 410 8.67 63.58 119.19
CA GLU A 410 7.59 64.50 119.56
C GLU A 410 6.79 63.99 120.77
N LYS A 411 6.44 62.69 120.80
CA LYS A 411 5.70 62.10 121.92
C LYS A 411 6.50 62.09 123.22
N LYS A 412 7.81 61.81 123.18
CA LYS A 412 8.69 61.90 124.36
C LYS A 412 8.84 63.34 124.86
N ASP A 413 9.04 64.29 123.94
CA ASP A 413 9.19 65.70 124.30
C ASP A 413 7.90 66.24 124.95
N LYS A 414 6.73 65.87 124.39
CA LYS A 414 5.41 66.18 124.96
C LYS A 414 5.20 65.51 126.33
N GLU A 415 5.70 64.29 126.55
CA GLU A 415 5.61 63.59 127.83
C GLU A 415 6.55 64.19 128.91
N GLU A 416 7.76 64.63 128.54
CA GLU A 416 8.65 65.35 129.46
C GLU A 416 8.10 66.74 129.82
N GLN A 417 7.52 67.45 128.85
CA GLN A 417 6.91 68.75 129.07
C GLN A 417 5.68 68.65 129.99
N GLN A 418 4.90 67.56 129.91
CA GLN A 418 3.83 67.25 130.87
C GLN A 418 4.36 66.99 132.29
N ARG A 419 5.52 66.31 132.45
CA ARG A 419 6.14 66.12 133.78
C ARG A 419 6.53 67.44 134.44
N ARG A 420 7.07 68.39 133.67
CA ARG A 420 7.45 69.72 134.17
C ARG A 420 6.22 70.52 134.65
N VAL A 421 5.13 70.50 133.88
CA VAL A 421 3.84 71.12 134.26
C VAL A 421 3.24 70.46 135.53
N ALA A 422 3.37 69.14 135.67
CA ALA A 422 2.88 68.41 136.86
C ALA A 422 3.68 68.70 138.14
N GLU A 423 4.93 69.14 138.04
CA GLU A 423 5.74 69.54 139.20
C GLU A 423 5.41 70.98 139.67
N GLU A 424 5.26 71.94 138.76
CA GLU A 424 4.82 73.29 139.11
C GLU A 424 3.40 73.31 139.71
N ALA A 425 2.48 72.52 139.16
CA ALA A 425 1.12 72.39 139.69
C ALA A 425 1.09 71.91 141.16
N LYS A 426 2.11 71.18 141.62
CA LYS A 426 2.24 70.74 143.03
C LYS A 426 2.66 71.84 143.99
N ARG A 427 3.26 72.95 143.54
CA ARG A 427 3.65 74.08 144.40
C ARG A 427 2.60 75.20 144.45
N ALA A 428 1.65 75.23 143.52
CA ALA A 428 0.60 76.25 143.46
C ALA A 428 -0.71 75.86 144.18
N ALA A 429 -0.91 74.58 144.50
CA ALA A 429 -2.20 74.03 144.93
C ALA A 429 -2.39 73.84 146.45
N GLU A 430 -1.47 74.31 147.31
CA GLU A 430 -1.62 74.27 148.78
C GLU A 430 -2.58 75.37 149.29
N LYS A 431 -3.75 75.52 148.63
CA LYS A 431 -4.84 76.45 148.99
C LYS A 431 -6.20 76.01 148.44
N VAL A 432 -6.89 75.18 149.22
CA VAL A 432 -8.37 75.15 149.38
C VAL A 432 -9.22 74.77 148.14
N THR A 433 -9.36 73.45 147.91
CA THR A 433 -10.59 72.77 147.40
C THR A 433 -10.99 72.96 145.92
N LYS A 434 -11.83 72.12 145.26
CA LYS A 434 -12.76 71.03 145.68
C LYS A 434 -13.07 70.10 144.47
N LYS A 435 -13.27 68.79 144.71
CA LYS A 435 -14.16 67.78 144.03
C LYS A 435 -14.55 67.95 142.53
N LYS A 436 -14.67 66.90 141.69
CA LYS A 436 -14.56 65.42 141.82
C LYS A 436 -14.52 64.76 140.41
N ASP A 437 -14.29 63.44 140.39
CA ASP A 437 -14.56 62.37 139.38
C ASP A 437 -15.27 62.71 138.04
N GLY A 438 -15.00 62.01 136.91
CA GLY A 438 -14.05 60.91 136.65
C GLY A 438 -14.53 59.90 135.58
N SER A 439 -13.61 59.08 135.05
CA SER A 439 -13.80 57.99 134.06
C SER A 439 -14.21 58.43 132.63
N SER A 440 -13.62 58.01 131.50
CA SER A 440 -12.91 56.77 131.08
C SER A 440 -13.82 55.54 130.91
N PRO A 441 -13.47 54.54 130.07
CA PRO A 441 -12.40 54.45 129.05
C PRO A 441 -13.04 54.27 127.62
N ALA A 442 -12.41 54.34 126.44
CA ALA A 442 -11.17 53.78 125.90
C ALA A 442 -11.11 52.23 125.94
N LEU A 443 -10.85 51.55 124.81
CA LEU A 443 -10.20 50.21 124.69
C LEU A 443 -10.32 49.61 123.26
N VAL A 444 -9.22 49.71 122.47
CA VAL A 444 -8.60 48.65 121.62
C VAL A 444 -9.44 47.91 120.53
N HIS A 445 -8.92 47.02 119.65
CA HIS A 445 -7.57 46.46 119.40
C HIS A 445 -7.35 46.07 117.92
N SER A 446 -6.13 46.30 117.42
CA SER A 446 -5.37 45.46 116.44
C SER A 446 -5.88 45.20 114.98
N PRO A 447 -4.98 44.81 114.05
CA PRO A 447 -5.30 44.58 112.63
C PRO A 447 -5.34 43.09 112.23
N LEU A 448 -5.74 42.77 110.98
CA LEU A 448 -5.05 41.81 110.07
C LEU A 448 -5.76 41.66 108.68
N LEU A 449 -4.94 41.52 107.63
CA LEU A 449 -5.12 40.69 106.42
C LEU A 449 -6.16 40.97 105.29
N LEU A 450 -5.65 40.83 104.04
CA LEU A 450 -6.24 40.34 102.78
C LEU A 450 -6.93 41.28 101.75
N ILE A 451 -6.17 41.52 100.65
CA ILE A 451 -6.52 41.32 99.21
C ILE A 451 -7.85 41.94 98.72
N LEU A 452 -7.83 43.11 98.05
CA LEU A 452 -7.46 43.37 96.63
C LEU A 452 -8.55 42.99 95.61
N LEU A 453 -9.27 44.01 95.13
CA LEU A 453 -10.21 43.95 94.00
C LEU A 453 -9.55 44.53 92.74
N CYS A 454 -9.55 43.79 91.63
CA CYS A 454 -9.19 44.31 90.31
C CYS A 454 -10.41 44.17 89.37
N LEU A 455 -10.95 45.31 88.92
CA LEU A 455 -12.07 45.41 87.98
C LEU A 455 -11.65 46.22 86.74
N LEU A 456 -12.15 45.79 85.57
CA LEU A 456 -12.46 46.55 84.34
C LEU A 456 -11.35 47.38 83.62
N GLY A 457 -11.46 47.41 82.28
CA GLY A 457 -10.77 48.32 81.35
C GLY A 457 -10.07 47.56 80.22
N CYS A 458 -10.50 47.53 78.95
CA CYS A 458 -10.77 48.63 77.99
C CYS A 458 -9.52 49.48 77.69
N THR A 459 -9.11 49.81 76.45
CA THR A 459 -9.54 49.48 75.05
C THR A 459 -8.33 49.81 74.11
N LEU A 460 -8.29 49.72 72.77
CA LEU A 460 -9.26 49.68 71.65
C LEU A 460 -8.57 49.02 70.40
N VAL A 461 -9.18 49.14 69.20
CA VAL A 461 -8.60 49.42 67.83
C VAL A 461 -7.06 49.37 67.66
N CYS A 462 -6.50 48.83 66.57
CA CYS A 462 -7.01 48.75 65.18
C CYS A 462 -6.75 47.42 64.47
#